data_AF-A0A453JEH5-F1
#
_entry.id   AF-A0A453JEH5-F1
#
_cell.length_a   1.000
_cell.length_b   1.000
_cell.length_c   1.000
_cell.angle_alpha   90.00
_cell.angle_beta   90.00
_cell.angle_gamma   90.00
#
_symmetry.space_group_name_H-M   'P 1'
#
loop_
_entity.id
_entity.type
_entity.pdbx_description
1 polymer ?
#
loop_
_entity_poly.entity_id
_entity_poly.type
_entity_poly.pdbx_seq_one_letter_code
_entity_poly.pdbx_strand_id
1 'polypeptide(L)'
;VYKYNSCFMPSEMVACIAAEAISILESMHSKGYVHGDVKPENFLLGQPGTPQEKKLFLVDLGLATKWKDPATQQHVDYDQRPDAFRGTVRYASAHAHLGRTASRRDDLESLAYTLVFLHRGRLPWQGYQGDNKSFLVCKRKMSTSPDILCGLCPQPFKLFLETVVNMKFDEEPNYSKLISLFDVLIGPNPSIRPINTDGAQKVCVRVGQKRSRLINDDDDSNARKKIRLGVPATQWISVYNSRSPMKQRYHYNVADNRLAPHVEKGNEDGLLISSISSCVDLWAIIMDAGTGFTDQVYELSPHFLHKDWIMEQWEKNFYISSVAGANIGSSLVVMSKGTPYTQQSYKVSDSFPFKWINKKWKEGFYVTSMATSGSRWAIVMSRNAGFTDQVVELDFLYPSEGVHRRWDNGYRITAMAATMDQSALILSMPRRRPRDETQETLRTSQFPSAHVKDKWAKNLYLAGICYGRTVA
;
A
#
# COMPACT_ATOMS: atom_id res chain seq x y z
N VAL A 1 25.74 13.63 -26.60
CA VAL A 1 25.96 12.59 -25.58
C VAL A 1 27.34 12.82 -24.97
N TYR A 2 27.42 13.48 -23.80
CA TYR A 2 28.69 13.61 -23.09
C TYR A 2 29.07 12.23 -22.53
N LYS A 3 30.14 11.62 -23.07
CA LYS A 3 30.78 10.43 -22.48
C LYS A 3 31.72 10.89 -21.37
N TYR A 4 31.20 11.01 -20.15
CA TYR A 4 32.07 10.95 -18.98
C TYR A 4 32.56 9.51 -18.82
N ASN A 5 33.88 9.31 -18.87
CA ASN A 5 34.57 8.03 -18.66
C ASN A 5 34.62 7.63 -17.16
N SER A 6 33.68 8.10 -16.36
CA SER A 6 33.41 7.67 -14.99
C SER A 6 31.89 7.58 -14.83
N CYS A 7 31.40 6.47 -14.26
CA CYS A 7 29.97 6.13 -14.17
C CYS A 7 29.17 7.03 -13.19
N PHE A 8 29.66 8.24 -12.86
CA PHE A 8 29.18 9.09 -11.77
C PHE A 8 29.26 10.58 -12.17
N MET A 9 28.23 11.37 -11.87
CA MET A 9 28.24 12.82 -12.04
C MET A 9 28.70 13.56 -10.77
N PRO A 10 29.45 14.68 -10.89
CA PRO A 10 29.86 15.50 -9.75
C PRO A 10 28.67 16.01 -8.93
N SER A 11 28.84 16.12 -7.61
CA SER A 11 27.78 16.55 -6.68
C SER A 11 27.15 17.89 -7.08
N GLU A 12 27.96 18.87 -7.50
CA GLU A 12 27.47 20.18 -7.94
C GLU A 12 26.58 20.07 -9.18
N MET A 13 26.96 19.23 -10.16
CA MET A 13 26.17 19.02 -11.36
C MET A 13 24.82 18.40 -11.02
N VAL A 14 24.80 17.34 -10.21
CA VAL A 14 23.55 16.68 -9.79
C VAL A 14 22.69 17.60 -8.92
N ALA A 15 23.30 18.46 -8.08
CA ALA A 15 22.58 19.45 -7.30
C ALA A 15 21.93 20.53 -8.18
N CYS A 16 22.60 21.01 -9.23
CA CYS A 16 21.99 21.92 -10.20
C CYS A 16 20.83 21.25 -10.95
N ILE A 17 20.98 19.97 -11.34
CA ILE A 17 19.88 19.18 -11.93
C ILE A 17 18.71 19.10 -10.95
N ALA A 18 18.96 18.81 -9.67
CA ALA A 18 17.92 18.68 -8.66
C ALA A 18 17.11 19.98 -8.51
N ALA A 19 17.79 21.10 -8.32
CA ALA A 19 17.15 22.41 -8.14
C ALA A 19 16.26 22.77 -9.35
N GLU A 20 16.79 22.64 -10.58
CA GLU A 20 16.03 23.00 -11.77
C GLU A 20 14.92 21.99 -12.08
N ALA A 21 15.15 20.69 -11.90
CA ALA A 21 14.12 19.66 -12.09
C ALA A 21 12.94 19.83 -11.12
N ILE A 22 13.18 20.17 -9.85
CA ILE A 22 12.11 20.46 -8.88
C ILE A 22 11.27 21.67 -9.34
N SER A 23 11.91 22.71 -9.86
CA SER A 23 11.23 23.88 -10.44
C SER A 23 10.38 23.53 -11.66
N ILE A 24 10.90 22.68 -12.57
CA ILE A 24 10.15 22.22 -13.73
C ILE A 24 8.93 21.40 -13.30
N LEU A 25 9.09 20.48 -12.34
CA LEU A 25 7.99 19.70 -11.78
C LEU A 25 6.96 20.59 -11.08
N GLU A 26 7.36 21.60 -10.29
CA GLU A 26 6.42 22.58 -9.73
C GLU A 26 5.58 23.26 -10.83
N SER A 27 6.23 23.71 -11.90
CA SER A 27 5.55 24.35 -13.03
C SER A 27 4.53 23.43 -13.70
N MET A 28 4.83 22.14 -13.82
CA MET A 28 3.90 21.14 -14.34
C MET A 28 2.75 20.86 -13.35
N HIS A 29 3.08 20.63 -12.08
CA HIS A 29 2.11 20.39 -11.01
C HIS A 29 1.12 21.55 -10.85
N SER A 30 1.58 22.80 -10.98
CA SER A 30 0.73 23.99 -10.90
C SER A 30 -0.40 23.99 -11.97
N LYS A 31 -0.12 23.38 -13.14
CA LYS A 31 -1.09 23.20 -14.24
C LYS A 31 -2.05 22.02 -14.02
N GLY A 32 -1.91 21.28 -12.91
CA GLY A 32 -2.79 20.17 -12.55
C GLY A 32 -2.36 18.80 -13.05
N TYR A 33 -1.12 18.66 -13.55
CA TYR A 33 -0.60 17.41 -14.10
C TYR A 33 0.62 16.91 -13.34
N VAL A 34 0.71 15.59 -13.21
CA VAL A 34 1.94 14.86 -12.84
C VAL A 34 2.50 14.20 -14.10
N HIS A 35 3.81 14.05 -14.17
CA HIS A 35 4.52 13.49 -15.31
C HIS A 35 4.40 11.97 -15.38
N GLY A 36 4.60 11.26 -14.26
CA GLY A 36 4.45 9.81 -14.18
C GLY A 36 5.60 8.98 -14.81
N ASP A 37 6.65 9.62 -15.33
CA ASP A 37 7.82 8.93 -15.91
C ASP A 37 9.10 9.77 -15.79
N VAL A 38 9.32 10.30 -14.58
CA VAL A 38 10.52 11.06 -14.24
C VAL A 38 11.74 10.12 -14.25
N LYS A 39 12.67 10.38 -15.18
CA LYS A 39 13.89 9.59 -15.40
C LYS A 39 14.95 10.43 -16.12
N PRO A 40 16.26 10.06 -16.05
CA PRO A 40 17.33 10.81 -16.72
C PRO A 40 17.06 11.09 -18.21
N GLU A 41 16.50 10.12 -18.92
CA GLU A 41 16.31 10.17 -20.37
C GLU A 41 15.29 11.24 -20.80
N ASN A 42 14.38 11.63 -19.91
CA ASN A 42 13.35 12.66 -20.16
C ASN A 42 13.82 14.07 -19.76
N PHE A 43 15.02 14.21 -19.19
CA PHE A 43 15.63 15.51 -18.92
C PHE A 43 16.71 15.82 -19.94
N LEU A 44 16.51 16.88 -20.72
CA LEU A 44 17.41 17.28 -21.80
C LEU A 44 18.00 18.66 -21.54
N LEU A 45 19.25 18.86 -21.95
CA LEU A 45 19.86 20.18 -22.03
C LEU A 45 19.53 20.84 -23.36
N GLY A 46 19.50 22.18 -23.38
CA GLY A 46 19.36 22.91 -24.63
C GLY A 46 20.51 22.65 -25.60
N GLN A 47 20.31 23.05 -26.85
CA GLN A 47 21.27 22.78 -27.91
C GLN A 47 22.63 23.46 -27.62
N PRO A 48 23.76 22.74 -27.76
CA PRO A 48 25.10 23.31 -27.56
C PRO A 48 25.35 24.53 -28.46
N GLY A 49 26.05 25.55 -27.93
CA GLY A 49 26.33 26.78 -28.67
C GLY A 49 25.14 27.74 -28.78
N THR A 50 24.03 27.46 -28.09
CA THR A 50 22.90 28.39 -27.96
C THR A 50 22.86 29.01 -26.57
N PRO A 51 22.19 30.16 -26.39
CA PRO A 51 21.97 30.74 -25.05
C PRO A 51 21.25 29.80 -24.07
N GLN A 52 20.63 28.73 -24.56
CA GLN A 52 19.89 27.75 -23.78
C GLN A 52 20.69 26.47 -23.51
N GLU A 53 21.96 26.38 -23.90
CA GLU A 53 22.77 25.14 -23.77
C GLU A 53 22.82 24.59 -22.33
N LYS A 54 22.78 25.47 -21.32
CA LYS A 54 22.76 25.09 -19.90
C LYS A 54 21.36 24.94 -19.32
N LYS A 55 20.30 25.17 -20.11
CA LYS A 55 18.92 25.10 -19.64
C LYS A 55 18.43 23.66 -19.67
N LEU A 56 17.80 23.23 -18.57
CA LEU A 56 17.20 21.92 -18.45
C LEU A 56 15.74 21.94 -18.92
N PHE A 57 15.32 20.89 -19.62
CA PHE A 57 13.95 20.70 -20.12
C PHE A 57 13.45 19.32 -19.71
N LEU A 58 12.15 19.24 -19.44
CA LEU A 58 11.43 17.98 -19.26
C LEU A 58 10.61 17.70 -20.52
N VAL A 59 10.78 16.51 -21.09
CA VAL A 59 10.11 16.06 -22.32
C VAL A 59 9.32 14.77 -22.07
N ASP A 60 8.57 14.32 -23.08
CA ASP A 60 7.78 13.08 -23.06
C ASP A 60 6.64 13.08 -22.01
N LEU A 61 5.56 13.78 -22.34
CA LEU A 61 4.34 13.83 -21.52
C LEU A 61 3.37 12.68 -21.81
N GLY A 62 3.82 11.59 -22.45
CA GLY A 62 2.95 10.49 -22.89
C GLY A 62 2.28 9.72 -21.73
N LEU A 63 2.85 9.80 -20.53
CA LEU A 63 2.31 9.20 -19.29
C LEU A 63 1.74 10.23 -18.31
N ALA A 64 1.66 11.50 -18.70
CA ALA A 64 1.16 12.55 -17.83
C ALA A 64 -0.31 12.33 -17.48
N THR A 65 -0.66 12.51 -16.21
CA THR A 65 -2.03 12.35 -15.70
C THR A 65 -2.43 13.53 -14.83
N LYS A 66 -3.74 13.75 -14.68
CA LYS A 66 -4.26 14.82 -13.82
C LYS A 66 -4.19 14.39 -12.35
N TRP A 67 -3.68 15.26 -11.49
CA TRP A 67 -3.72 15.06 -10.03
C TRP A 67 -4.79 15.93 -9.34
N LYS A 68 -5.33 16.92 -10.05
CA LYS A 68 -6.50 17.70 -9.61
C LYS A 68 -7.49 17.89 -10.75
N ASP A 69 -8.76 18.04 -10.39
CA ASP A 69 -9.82 18.39 -11.32
C ASP A 69 -9.66 19.85 -11.77
N PRO A 70 -9.68 20.14 -13.09
CA PRO A 70 -9.47 21.50 -13.59
C PRO A 70 -10.62 22.45 -13.27
N ALA A 71 -11.86 21.95 -13.11
CA ALA A 71 -13.03 22.76 -12.83
C ALA A 71 -13.16 23.07 -11.33
N THR A 72 -13.00 22.07 -10.47
CA THR A 72 -13.18 22.23 -9.01
C THR A 72 -11.88 22.61 -8.30
N GLN A 73 -10.72 22.45 -8.97
CA GLN A 73 -9.38 22.54 -8.37
C GLN A 73 -9.14 21.57 -7.20
N GLN A 74 -10.04 20.61 -6.99
CA GLN A 74 -9.90 19.60 -5.93
C GLN A 74 -8.96 18.48 -6.37
N HIS A 75 -8.27 17.88 -5.39
CA HIS A 75 -7.42 16.72 -5.63
C HIS A 75 -8.26 15.56 -6.18
N VAL A 76 -7.69 14.76 -7.10
CA VAL A 76 -8.36 13.54 -7.59
C VAL A 76 -8.54 12.53 -6.47
N ASP A 77 -9.58 11.71 -6.58
CA ASP A 77 -9.84 10.65 -5.61
C ASP A 77 -8.73 9.59 -5.61
N TYR A 78 -8.45 9.09 -4.41
CA TYR A 78 -7.53 7.97 -4.23
C TYR A 78 -8.18 6.66 -4.70
N ASP A 79 -7.45 5.92 -5.52
CA ASP A 79 -7.79 4.56 -5.91
C ASP A 79 -6.52 3.68 -5.95
N GLN A 80 -6.70 2.36 -5.91
CA GLN A 80 -5.62 1.40 -6.10
C GLN A 80 -6.02 0.30 -7.08
N ARG A 81 -5.21 0.16 -8.13
CA ARG A 81 -5.35 -0.86 -9.18
C ARG A 81 -4.01 -1.58 -9.36
N PRO A 82 -3.74 -2.65 -8.59
CA PRO A 82 -2.42 -3.31 -8.56
C PRO A 82 -1.87 -3.76 -9.92
N ASP A 83 -2.71 -3.94 -10.94
CA ASP A 83 -2.30 -4.34 -12.29
C ASP A 83 -2.05 -3.16 -13.25
N ALA A 84 -2.28 -1.92 -12.81
CA ALA A 84 -2.25 -0.72 -13.65
C ALA A 84 -0.90 0.04 -13.64
N PHE A 85 0.19 -0.61 -13.24
CA PHE A 85 1.53 0.01 -13.24
C PHE A 85 1.91 0.53 -14.64
N ARG A 86 2.43 1.75 -14.69
CA ARG A 86 3.00 2.39 -15.88
C ARG A 86 4.30 3.11 -15.50
N GLY A 87 5.13 3.40 -16.50
CA GLY A 87 6.40 4.13 -16.34
C GLY A 87 7.61 3.23 -16.16
N THR A 88 8.76 3.86 -15.96
CA THR A 88 10.06 3.17 -15.90
C THR A 88 10.30 2.54 -14.53
N VAL A 89 10.22 1.21 -14.44
CA VAL A 89 10.40 0.38 -13.22
C VAL A 89 11.57 0.85 -12.33
N ARG A 90 12.69 1.25 -12.93
CA ARG A 90 13.88 1.66 -12.18
C ARG A 90 13.63 2.90 -11.31
N TYR A 91 12.89 3.88 -11.83
CA TYR A 91 12.76 5.20 -11.23
C TYR A 91 11.36 5.47 -10.65
N ALA A 92 10.33 4.71 -11.04
CA ALA A 92 8.97 4.92 -10.55
C ALA A 92 8.86 4.86 -9.01
N SER A 93 7.94 5.61 -8.41
CA SER A 93 7.68 5.55 -6.96
C SER A 93 7.21 4.16 -6.52
N ALA A 94 7.35 3.84 -5.23
CA ALA A 94 6.76 2.61 -4.68
C ALA A 94 5.22 2.61 -4.80
N HIS A 95 4.59 3.79 -4.73
CA HIS A 95 3.14 3.94 -4.91
C HIS A 95 2.68 3.61 -6.34
N ALA A 96 3.44 4.02 -7.35
CA ALA A 96 3.18 3.64 -8.74
C ALA A 96 3.26 2.12 -8.91
N HIS A 97 4.27 1.46 -8.35
CA HIS A 97 4.38 -0.01 -8.36
C HIS A 97 3.19 -0.72 -7.72
N LEU A 98 2.61 -0.12 -6.68
CA LEU A 98 1.40 -0.61 -6.01
C LEU A 98 0.11 -0.27 -6.78
N GLY A 99 0.21 0.43 -7.92
CA GLY A 99 -0.93 0.80 -8.76
C GLY A 99 -1.83 1.85 -8.13
N ARG A 100 -1.31 2.68 -7.22
CA ARG A 100 -2.07 3.78 -6.62
C ARG A 100 -2.27 4.91 -7.63
N THR A 101 -3.36 5.67 -7.48
CA THR A 101 -3.53 6.93 -8.23
C THR A 101 -2.27 7.78 -8.07
N ALA A 102 -1.75 8.28 -9.19
CA ALA A 102 -0.55 9.09 -9.20
C ALA A 102 -0.83 10.50 -8.65
N SER A 103 0.15 11.04 -7.91
CA SER A 103 0.11 12.35 -7.29
C SER A 103 1.49 13.00 -7.32
N ARG A 104 1.60 14.24 -6.83
CA ARG A 104 2.84 15.03 -6.92
C ARG A 104 4.00 14.40 -6.16
N ARG A 105 3.73 13.63 -5.09
CA ARG A 105 4.77 12.89 -4.35
C ARG A 105 5.46 11.85 -5.22
N ASP A 106 4.76 11.28 -6.20
CA ASP A 106 5.28 10.22 -7.06
C ASP A 106 6.38 10.72 -7.99
N ASP A 107 6.19 11.89 -8.60
CA ASP A 107 7.20 12.53 -9.44
C ASP A 107 8.44 12.93 -8.62
N LEU A 108 8.24 13.43 -7.40
CA LEU A 108 9.33 13.84 -6.51
C LEU A 108 10.11 12.63 -5.93
N GLU A 109 9.43 11.53 -5.58
CA GLU A 109 10.07 10.26 -5.20
C GLU A 109 10.88 9.68 -6.37
N SER A 110 10.31 9.74 -7.58
CA SER A 110 10.99 9.28 -8.80
C SER A 110 12.20 10.15 -9.15
N LEU A 111 12.12 11.46 -8.90
CA LEU A 111 13.25 12.38 -9.01
C LEU A 111 14.34 12.03 -7.99
N ALA A 112 14.01 11.71 -6.74
CA ALA A 112 14.99 11.32 -5.74
C ALA A 112 15.78 10.07 -6.18
N TYR A 113 15.11 9.05 -6.72
CA TYR A 113 15.78 7.87 -7.28
C TYR A 113 16.63 8.20 -8.51
N THR A 114 16.16 9.10 -9.37
CA THR A 114 16.91 9.61 -10.53
C THR A 114 18.20 10.31 -10.10
N LEU A 115 18.13 11.21 -9.12
CA LEU A 115 19.28 11.95 -8.61
C LEU A 115 20.32 11.03 -7.94
N VAL A 116 19.87 10.07 -7.13
CA VAL A 116 20.77 9.07 -6.54
C VAL A 116 21.43 8.22 -7.64
N PHE A 117 20.70 7.85 -8.68
CA PHE A 117 21.26 7.14 -9.83
C PHE A 117 22.32 7.96 -10.56
N LEU A 118 22.08 9.24 -10.84
CA LEU A 118 23.06 10.12 -11.50
C LEU A 118 24.34 10.28 -10.67
N HIS A 119 24.20 10.33 -9.34
CA HIS A 119 25.33 10.46 -8.44
C HIS A 119 26.10 9.14 -8.21
N ARG A 120 25.39 8.00 -8.07
CA ARG A 120 25.97 6.70 -7.73
C ARG A 120 26.17 5.75 -8.92
N GLY A 121 25.70 6.10 -10.11
CA GLY A 121 25.69 5.23 -11.30
C GLY A 121 24.79 3.99 -11.21
N ARG A 122 24.26 3.67 -10.02
CA ARG A 122 23.42 2.50 -9.78
C ARG A 122 22.43 2.68 -8.62
N LEU A 123 21.36 1.89 -8.66
CA LEU A 123 20.36 1.73 -7.61
C LEU A 123 20.32 0.27 -7.11
N PRO A 124 20.00 0.02 -5.82
CA PRO A 124 20.03 -1.33 -5.21
C PRO A 124 19.04 -2.35 -5.80
N TRP A 125 18.12 -1.92 -6.65
CA TRP A 125 17.06 -2.74 -7.27
C TRP A 125 17.25 -2.90 -8.79
N GLN A 126 18.45 -2.69 -9.31
CA GLN A 126 18.79 -3.07 -10.68
C GLN A 126 19.10 -4.57 -10.78
N GLY A 127 18.83 -5.18 -11.94
CA GLY A 127 19.17 -6.57 -12.23
C GLY A 127 18.02 -7.58 -12.14
N TYR A 128 16.87 -7.21 -11.53
CA TYR A 128 15.68 -8.07 -11.54
C TYR A 128 15.10 -8.25 -12.94
N GLN A 129 14.68 -9.48 -13.28
CA GLN A 129 14.12 -9.89 -14.56
C GLN A 129 12.86 -10.75 -14.37
N GLY A 130 12.12 -11.00 -15.45
CA GLY A 130 10.90 -11.81 -15.44
C GLY A 130 9.64 -11.06 -15.02
N ASP A 131 8.51 -11.77 -14.98
CA ASP A 131 7.18 -11.18 -14.76
C ASP A 131 7.00 -10.57 -13.36
N ASN A 132 7.73 -11.07 -12.37
CA ASN A 132 7.71 -10.56 -10.99
C ASN A 132 8.68 -9.38 -10.75
N LYS A 133 9.37 -8.89 -11.79
CA LYS A 133 10.36 -7.81 -11.68
C LYS A 133 9.82 -6.57 -10.97
N SER A 134 8.62 -6.12 -11.32
CA SER A 134 8.00 -4.93 -10.72
C SER A 134 7.79 -5.11 -9.21
N PHE A 135 7.30 -6.30 -8.81
CA PHE A 135 7.11 -6.66 -7.41
C PHE A 135 8.44 -6.68 -6.64
N LEU A 136 9.47 -7.33 -7.17
CA LEU A 136 10.80 -7.43 -6.52
C LEU A 136 11.46 -6.06 -6.37
N VAL A 137 11.34 -5.20 -7.39
CA VAL A 137 11.82 -3.82 -7.33
C VAL A 137 11.08 -3.02 -6.27
N CYS A 138 9.75 -3.12 -6.22
CA CYS A 138 8.95 -2.43 -5.20
C CYS A 138 9.31 -2.90 -3.78
N LYS A 139 9.42 -4.22 -3.58
CA LYS A 139 9.84 -4.82 -2.31
C LYS A 139 11.21 -4.29 -1.87
N ARG A 140 12.15 -4.19 -2.81
CA ARG A 140 13.49 -3.67 -2.54
C ARG A 140 13.48 -2.16 -2.23
N LYS A 141 12.66 -1.36 -2.92
CA LYS A 141 12.46 0.07 -2.62
C LYS A 141 11.89 0.27 -1.22
N MET A 142 10.85 -0.47 -0.87
CA MET A 142 10.18 -0.39 0.45
C MET A 142 11.06 -0.84 1.61
N SER A 143 12.07 -1.69 1.36
CA SER A 143 13.02 -2.17 2.38
C SER A 143 14.36 -1.42 2.40
N THR A 144 14.57 -0.45 1.50
CA THR A 144 15.81 0.34 1.45
C THR A 144 15.55 1.70 2.10
N SER A 145 16.12 1.94 3.28
CA SER A 145 16.02 3.24 3.94
C SER A 145 16.80 4.33 3.18
N PRO A 146 16.47 5.62 3.39
CA PRO A 146 17.26 6.72 2.88
C PRO A 146 18.73 6.69 3.33
N ASP A 147 19.02 6.23 4.55
CA ASP A 147 20.39 6.00 5.01
C ASP A 147 21.16 5.01 4.12
N ILE A 148 20.55 3.87 3.81
CA ILE A 148 21.16 2.83 2.96
C ILE A 148 21.27 3.33 1.51
N LEU A 149 20.24 4.01 1.01
CA LEU A 149 20.20 4.48 -0.37
C LEU A 149 21.15 5.66 -0.62
N CYS A 150 21.32 6.55 0.35
CA CYS A 150 22.12 7.76 0.24
C CYS A 150 23.43 7.69 1.03
N GLY A 151 23.86 6.53 1.53
CA GLY A 151 25.08 6.41 2.35
C GLY A 151 26.39 6.84 1.68
N LEU A 152 26.41 7.04 0.36
CA LEU A 152 27.53 7.60 -0.40
C LEU A 152 27.21 8.97 -1.03
N CYS A 153 26.02 9.52 -0.77
CA CYS A 153 25.59 10.81 -1.30
C CYS A 153 25.78 11.90 -0.23
N PRO A 154 25.99 13.16 -0.63
CA PRO A 154 25.91 14.31 0.28
C PRO A 154 24.56 14.39 1.01
N GLN A 155 24.56 14.99 2.20
CA GLN A 155 23.38 15.09 3.08
C GLN A 155 22.10 15.63 2.41
N PRO A 156 22.14 16.63 1.50
CA PRO A 156 20.93 17.10 0.80
C PRO A 156 20.11 16.02 0.09
N PHE A 157 20.77 15.02 -0.51
CA PHE A 157 20.09 13.92 -1.21
C PHE A 157 19.28 13.05 -0.25
N LYS A 158 19.86 12.75 0.92
CA LYS A 158 19.19 11.99 1.98
C LYS A 158 17.99 12.76 2.50
N LEU A 159 18.15 14.04 2.84
CA LEU A 159 17.05 14.88 3.34
C LEU A 159 15.92 15.03 2.33
N PHE A 160 16.25 15.19 1.05
CA PHE A 160 15.25 15.25 -0.03
C PHE A 160 14.47 13.94 -0.11
N LEU A 161 15.18 12.80 -0.17
CA LEU A 161 14.57 11.48 -0.20
C LEU A 161 13.70 11.21 1.03
N GLU A 162 14.20 11.48 2.24
CA GLU A 162 13.45 11.33 3.50
C GLU A 162 12.17 12.16 3.50
N THR A 163 12.20 13.37 2.92
CA THR A 163 11.03 14.23 2.85
C THR A 163 9.99 13.64 1.91
N VAL A 164 10.37 13.29 0.68
CA VAL A 164 9.40 12.89 -0.37
C VAL A 164 8.77 11.52 -0.14
N VAL A 165 9.50 10.54 0.43
CA VAL A 165 8.95 9.20 0.69
C VAL A 165 7.94 9.16 1.84
N ASN A 166 7.85 10.24 2.62
CA ASN A 166 6.91 10.37 3.75
C ASN A 166 5.76 11.34 3.45
N MET A 167 5.65 11.89 2.22
CA MET A 167 4.55 12.77 1.85
C MET A 167 3.21 12.01 1.75
N LYS A 168 2.13 12.65 2.20
CA LYS A 168 0.76 12.13 1.99
C LYS A 168 0.35 12.31 0.52
N PHE A 169 -0.66 11.55 0.09
CA PHE A 169 -1.16 11.55 -1.28
C PHE A 169 -1.57 12.94 -1.78
N ASP A 170 -2.28 13.70 -0.94
CA ASP A 170 -2.81 15.03 -1.22
C ASP A 170 -1.96 16.17 -0.61
N GLU A 171 -0.77 15.86 -0.07
CA GLU A 171 0.11 16.88 0.51
C GLU A 171 0.59 17.87 -0.56
N GLU A 172 0.55 19.16 -0.25
CA GLU A 172 1.14 20.21 -1.08
C GLU A 172 2.67 20.23 -0.87
N PRO A 173 3.50 19.92 -1.89
CA PRO A 173 4.94 19.93 -1.70
C PRO A 173 5.46 21.36 -1.50
N ASN A 174 6.30 21.56 -0.48
CA ASN A 174 7.04 22.82 -0.34
C ASN A 174 8.27 22.82 -1.26
N TYR A 175 8.04 23.07 -2.56
CA TYR A 175 9.10 23.04 -3.58
C TYR A 175 10.28 23.95 -3.25
N SER A 176 10.03 25.14 -2.69
CA SER A 176 11.11 26.07 -2.28
C SER A 176 12.04 25.48 -1.23
N LYS A 177 11.49 24.80 -0.21
CA LYS A 177 12.28 24.11 0.82
C LYS A 177 13.06 22.93 0.25
N LEU A 178 12.46 22.20 -0.70
CA LEU A 178 13.12 21.07 -1.37
C LEU A 178 14.30 21.54 -2.23
N ILE A 179 14.15 22.66 -2.94
CA ILE A 179 15.21 23.30 -3.73
C ILE A 179 16.35 23.76 -2.80
N SER A 180 16.03 24.45 -1.69
CA SER A 180 17.04 25.02 -0.80
C SER A 180 17.93 23.98 -0.12
N LEU A 181 17.53 22.71 -0.09
CA LEU A 181 18.39 21.63 0.41
C LEU A 181 19.71 21.56 -0.38
N PHE A 182 19.68 21.86 -1.68
CA PHE A 182 20.80 21.70 -2.59
C PHE A 182 21.70 22.94 -2.70
N ASP A 183 21.31 24.09 -2.12
CA ASP A 183 22.04 25.36 -2.23
C ASP A 183 23.50 25.22 -1.76
N VAL A 184 23.74 24.45 -0.71
CA VAL A 184 25.09 24.20 -0.16
C VAL A 184 26.03 23.46 -1.12
N LEU A 185 25.50 22.81 -2.16
CA LEU A 185 26.27 22.09 -3.17
C LEU A 185 26.39 22.85 -4.49
N ILE A 186 25.65 23.96 -4.64
CA ILE A 186 25.60 24.74 -5.88
C ILE A 186 26.58 25.91 -5.75
N GLY A 187 27.52 26.03 -6.71
CA GLY A 187 28.50 27.10 -6.70
C GLY A 187 27.85 28.51 -6.64
N PRO A 188 28.45 29.47 -5.92
CA PRO A 188 27.84 30.78 -5.69
C PRO A 188 27.72 31.62 -6.96
N ASN A 189 28.59 31.40 -7.96
CA ASN A 189 28.60 32.15 -9.21
C ASN A 189 27.73 31.46 -10.29
N PRO A 190 26.56 32.03 -10.67
CA PRO A 190 25.65 31.42 -11.63
C PRO A 190 26.25 31.23 -13.03
N SER A 191 27.16 32.11 -13.45
CA SER A 191 27.74 32.10 -14.81
C SER A 191 28.57 30.83 -15.10
N ILE A 192 29.24 30.31 -14.07
CA ILE A 192 30.12 29.13 -14.19
C ILE A 192 29.42 27.82 -13.84
N ARG A 193 28.17 27.85 -13.36
CA ARG A 193 27.43 26.63 -13.03
C ARG A 193 27.31 25.72 -14.27
N PRO A 194 27.31 24.39 -14.07
CA PRO A 194 27.15 23.45 -15.17
C PRO A 194 25.75 23.51 -15.80
N ILE A 195 24.74 23.92 -15.02
CA ILE A 195 23.34 24.03 -15.45
C ILE A 195 22.76 25.34 -14.91
N ASN A 196 21.92 25.98 -15.72
CA ASN A 196 21.16 27.16 -15.33
C ASN A 196 20.09 26.78 -14.29
N THR A 197 20.05 27.52 -13.19
CA THR A 197 19.16 27.31 -12.02
C THR A 197 18.23 28.51 -11.77
N ASP A 198 18.01 29.37 -12.77
CA ASP A 198 17.17 30.57 -12.68
C ASP A 198 15.70 30.21 -12.41
N GLY A 199 15.24 29.05 -12.90
CA GLY A 199 13.91 28.54 -12.62
C GLY A 199 13.74 28.30 -11.11
N ALA A 200 14.69 27.59 -10.52
CA ALA A 200 14.75 27.33 -9.08
C ALA A 200 14.77 28.63 -8.25
N GLN A 201 15.55 29.63 -8.65
CA GLN A 201 15.57 30.94 -7.98
C GLN A 201 14.19 31.63 -7.99
N LYS A 202 13.47 31.56 -9.10
CA LYS A 202 12.10 32.12 -9.21
C LYS A 202 11.11 31.43 -8.27
N VAL A 203 11.28 30.13 -7.99
CA VAL A 203 10.48 29.43 -6.98
C VAL A 203 10.73 30.04 -5.60
N CYS A 204 11.99 30.13 -5.20
CA CYS A 204 12.37 30.64 -3.87
C CYS A 204 11.95 32.10 -3.65
N VAL A 205 12.11 32.96 -4.67
CA VAL A 205 11.71 34.38 -4.59
C VAL A 205 10.19 34.54 -4.47
N ARG A 206 9.39 33.77 -5.22
CA ARG A 206 7.92 33.79 -5.12
C ARG A 206 7.43 33.46 -3.71
N VAL A 207 8.12 32.57 -3.00
CA VAL A 207 7.80 32.21 -1.61
C VAL A 207 8.30 33.26 -0.62
N GLY A 208 9.51 33.81 -0.83
CA GLY A 208 10.05 34.92 -0.01
C GLY A 208 9.18 36.17 -0.02
N GLN A 209 8.54 36.49 -1.15
CA GLN A 209 7.57 37.60 -1.24
C GLN A 209 6.25 37.30 -0.52
N LYS A 210 5.79 36.03 -0.47
CA LYS A 210 4.62 35.62 0.32
C LYS A 210 4.88 35.64 1.84
N ARG A 211 6.13 35.41 2.26
CA ARG A 211 6.54 35.45 3.69
C ARG A 211 6.63 36.84 4.30
N SER A 212 6.58 37.92 3.50
CA SER A 212 6.50 39.30 4.02
C SER A 212 5.15 39.63 4.71
N ARG A 213 4.23 38.66 4.84
CA ARG A 213 2.96 38.84 5.55
C ARG A 213 2.64 37.88 6.70
N LEU A 214 3.48 36.88 7.00
CA LEU A 214 3.29 36.03 8.17
C LEU A 214 4.66 35.57 8.68
N ILE A 215 5.13 36.22 9.74
CA ILE A 215 6.27 35.80 10.55
C ILE A 215 5.70 35.06 11.77
N ASN A 216 6.40 34.00 12.17
CA ASN A 216 6.12 33.00 13.20
C ASN A 216 5.32 31.79 12.70
N ASP A 217 6.08 30.73 12.44
CA ASP A 217 5.83 29.41 13.03
C ASP A 217 7.13 28.60 12.90
N ASP A 218 8.04 28.85 13.84
CA ASP A 218 8.89 27.79 14.39
C ASP A 218 8.00 27.03 15.37
N ASP A 219 7.53 25.84 15.00
CA ASP A 219 7.62 24.59 15.78
C ASP A 219 6.75 23.55 15.07
N ASP A 220 7.36 22.57 14.43
CA ASP A 220 6.67 21.30 14.24
C ASP A 220 7.67 20.16 14.36
N SER A 221 8.22 20.07 15.58
CA SER A 221 8.74 18.83 16.15
C SER A 221 7.63 17.82 16.43
N ASN A 222 6.48 17.86 15.75
CA ASN A 222 5.67 16.67 15.65
C ASN A 222 6.53 15.61 14.97
N ALA A 223 6.80 14.53 15.70
CA ALA A 223 7.31 13.30 15.16
C ALA A 223 6.38 12.86 14.03
N ARG A 224 6.58 13.40 12.82
CA ARG A 224 5.87 12.98 11.61
C ARG A 224 6.10 11.48 11.56
N LYS A 225 5.03 10.71 11.78
CA LYS A 225 5.09 9.24 11.80
C LYS A 225 5.80 8.83 10.51
N LYS A 226 7.04 8.36 10.66
CA LYS A 226 7.85 7.95 9.52
C LYS A 226 7.15 6.76 8.89
N ILE A 227 6.59 6.96 7.69
CA ILE A 227 5.67 6.01 7.04
C ILE A 227 6.42 4.73 6.63
N ARG A 228 7.70 4.88 6.25
CA ARG A 228 8.54 3.79 5.72
C ARG A 228 9.83 3.53 6.52
N LEU A 229 9.96 4.04 7.74
CA LEU A 229 11.15 3.82 8.59
C LEU A 229 10.79 2.98 9.81
N GLY A 230 11.40 1.81 9.95
CA GLY A 230 11.15 0.87 11.03
C GLY A 230 12.04 -0.37 10.93
N VAL A 231 11.92 -1.25 11.92
CA VAL A 231 12.42 -2.64 11.83
C VAL A 231 11.25 -3.49 11.32
N PRO A 232 11.46 -4.35 10.31
CA PRO A 232 10.42 -5.23 9.81
C PRO A 232 9.80 -6.04 10.95
N ALA A 233 8.48 -5.97 11.08
CA ALA A 233 7.75 -6.72 12.10
C ALA A 233 6.51 -7.38 11.50
N THR A 234 6.34 -8.65 11.86
CA THR A 234 5.07 -9.36 11.68
C THR A 234 4.17 -9.08 12.87
N GLN A 235 2.92 -8.76 12.61
CA GLN A 235 1.94 -8.42 13.63
C GLN A 235 0.58 -9.03 13.26
N TRP A 236 -0.22 -9.25 14.29
CA TRP A 236 -1.64 -9.48 14.13
C TRP A 236 -2.31 -8.19 13.67
N ILE A 237 -3.15 -8.30 12.64
CA ILE A 237 -4.06 -7.25 12.19
C ILE A 237 -5.45 -7.72 12.58
N SER A 238 -6.09 -7.00 13.49
CA SER A 238 -7.44 -7.33 13.97
C SER A 238 -8.40 -6.23 13.59
N VAL A 239 -9.57 -6.62 13.09
CA VAL A 239 -10.68 -5.70 12.77
C VAL A 239 -11.83 -5.99 13.71
N TYR A 240 -12.37 -4.92 14.29
CA TYR A 240 -13.50 -4.96 15.19
C TYR A 240 -14.66 -4.20 14.57
N ASN A 241 -15.86 -4.76 14.64
CA ASN A 241 -17.09 -4.09 14.21
C ASN A 241 -18.03 -3.92 15.40
N SER A 242 -18.75 -2.79 15.43
CA SER A 242 -19.87 -2.64 16.35
C SER A 242 -21.00 -3.60 15.97
N ARG A 243 -21.55 -4.27 16.99
CA ARG A 243 -22.69 -5.19 16.83
C ARG A 243 -23.61 -5.09 18.04
N SER A 244 -24.85 -5.55 17.86
CA SER A 244 -25.71 -5.81 19.01
C SER A 244 -25.03 -6.80 19.98
N PRO A 245 -25.24 -6.65 21.30
CA PRO A 245 -24.61 -7.51 22.29
C PRO A 245 -24.78 -9.00 21.95
N MET A 246 -23.67 -9.71 21.79
CA MET A 246 -23.63 -11.14 21.47
C MET A 246 -22.52 -11.85 22.24
N LYS A 247 -22.65 -13.18 22.36
CA LYS A 247 -21.56 -14.03 22.86
C LYS A 247 -20.54 -14.23 21.73
N GLN A 248 -19.27 -14.01 22.05
CA GLN A 248 -18.13 -14.30 21.18
C GLN A 248 -17.06 -15.05 22.00
N ARG A 249 -16.42 -16.03 21.38
CA ARG A 249 -15.31 -16.79 21.95
C ARG A 249 -14.16 -16.79 20.96
N TYR A 250 -12.94 -16.76 21.48
CA TYR A 250 -11.75 -16.93 20.68
C TYR A 250 -10.81 -17.97 21.29
N HIS A 251 -10.11 -18.67 20.41
CA HIS A 251 -8.98 -19.54 20.74
C HIS A 251 -7.81 -19.15 19.84
N TYR A 252 -6.59 -19.16 20.36
CA TYR A 252 -5.37 -18.85 19.62
C TYR A 252 -4.25 -19.76 20.10
N ASN A 253 -3.17 -19.86 19.32
CA ASN A 253 -2.10 -20.83 19.55
C ASN A 253 -2.63 -22.28 19.59
N VAL A 254 -3.66 -22.59 18.78
CA VAL A 254 -4.29 -23.90 18.75
C VAL A 254 -3.52 -24.81 17.79
N ALA A 255 -3.03 -25.93 18.28
CA ALA A 255 -2.46 -26.99 17.46
C ALA A 255 -3.55 -27.86 16.82
N ASP A 256 -3.21 -28.55 15.74
CA ASP A 256 -4.12 -29.40 14.94
C ASP A 256 -4.98 -30.35 15.78
N ASN A 257 -4.36 -31.09 16.71
CA ASN A 257 -5.05 -32.06 17.57
C ASN A 257 -5.96 -31.42 18.65
N ARG A 258 -5.88 -30.10 18.84
CA ARG A 258 -6.71 -29.34 19.78
C ARG A 258 -7.86 -28.61 19.09
N LEU A 259 -7.89 -28.60 17.76
CA LEU A 259 -8.90 -27.90 16.98
C LEU A 259 -10.31 -28.42 17.27
N ALA A 260 -10.54 -29.73 17.10
CA ALA A 260 -11.87 -30.33 17.24
C ALA A 260 -12.51 -30.10 18.62
N PRO A 261 -11.82 -30.34 19.76
CA PRO A 261 -12.40 -30.08 21.08
C PRO A 261 -12.84 -28.62 21.31
N HIS A 262 -12.13 -27.65 20.72
CA HIS A 262 -12.50 -26.23 20.83
C HIS A 262 -13.76 -25.91 20.01
N VAL A 263 -13.87 -26.48 18.81
CA VAL A 263 -15.03 -26.27 17.93
C VAL A 263 -16.28 -26.96 18.51
N GLU A 264 -16.16 -28.21 18.96
CA GLU A 264 -17.27 -28.97 19.56
C GLU A 264 -17.85 -28.23 20.77
N LYS A 265 -17.00 -27.80 21.70
CA LYS A 265 -17.43 -27.03 22.87
C LYS A 265 -18.07 -25.69 22.48
N GLY A 266 -17.58 -25.04 21.42
CA GLY A 266 -18.20 -23.82 20.91
C GLY A 266 -19.59 -24.07 20.36
N ASN A 267 -19.76 -25.16 19.59
CA ASN A 267 -21.05 -25.56 19.02
C ASN A 267 -22.08 -25.91 20.11
N GLU A 268 -21.67 -26.61 21.17
CA GLU A 268 -22.52 -26.90 22.34
C GLU A 268 -23.04 -25.61 23.01
N ASP A 269 -22.23 -24.56 23.01
CA ASP A 269 -22.57 -23.24 23.54
C ASP A 269 -23.35 -22.35 22.54
N GLY A 270 -23.71 -22.88 21.37
CA GLY A 270 -24.42 -22.16 20.31
C GLY A 270 -23.55 -21.13 19.57
N LEU A 271 -22.23 -21.32 19.55
CA LEU A 271 -21.28 -20.46 18.85
C LEU A 271 -20.81 -21.16 17.58
N LEU A 272 -20.80 -20.45 16.46
CA LEU A 272 -20.31 -20.95 15.17
C LEU A 272 -19.08 -20.17 14.74
N ILE A 273 -18.17 -20.80 14.02
CA ILE A 273 -16.92 -20.19 13.57
C ILE A 273 -17.23 -19.04 12.60
N SER A 274 -16.77 -17.84 12.92
CA SER A 274 -16.98 -16.64 12.11
C SER A 274 -15.72 -16.19 11.37
N SER A 275 -14.55 -16.43 11.96
CA SER A 275 -13.26 -16.08 11.36
C SER A 275 -12.17 -17.03 11.85
N ILE A 276 -11.30 -17.44 10.93
CA ILE A 276 -10.09 -18.20 11.25
C ILE A 276 -8.86 -17.51 10.69
N SER A 277 -7.73 -17.78 11.34
CA SER A 277 -6.42 -17.32 10.90
C SER A 277 -5.33 -18.27 11.37
N SER A 278 -4.11 -18.08 10.86
CA SER A 278 -2.93 -18.80 11.32
C SER A 278 -1.81 -17.81 11.64
N CYS A 279 -1.05 -18.12 12.68
CA CYS A 279 0.26 -17.54 12.91
C CYS A 279 1.27 -18.67 12.84
N VAL A 280 2.04 -18.70 11.75
CA VAL A 280 2.95 -19.81 11.42
C VAL A 280 2.15 -21.09 11.21
N ASP A 281 2.16 -22.01 12.18
CA ASP A 281 1.52 -23.32 12.11
C ASP A 281 0.51 -23.51 13.26
N LEU A 282 0.10 -22.42 13.91
CA LEU A 282 -0.89 -22.43 14.98
C LEU A 282 -2.13 -21.62 14.58
N TRP A 283 -3.30 -22.18 14.88
CA TRP A 283 -4.58 -21.62 14.51
C TRP A 283 -5.08 -20.59 15.52
N ALA A 284 -5.78 -19.59 14.99
CA ALA A 284 -6.66 -18.71 15.74
C ALA A 284 -8.08 -18.84 15.19
N ILE A 285 -9.05 -19.03 16.09
CA ILE A 285 -10.44 -19.33 15.78
C ILE A 285 -11.31 -18.36 16.56
N ILE A 286 -12.20 -17.67 15.85
CA ILE A 286 -13.21 -16.78 16.41
C ILE A 286 -14.58 -17.43 16.17
N MET A 287 -15.38 -17.53 17.22
CA MET A 287 -16.71 -18.14 17.19
C MET A 287 -17.75 -17.20 17.79
N ASP A 288 -18.87 -16.99 17.08
CA ASP A 288 -19.89 -16.00 17.42
C ASP A 288 -21.28 -16.64 17.50
N ALA A 289 -22.12 -16.12 18.38
CA ALA A 289 -23.56 -16.43 18.37
C ALA A 289 -24.33 -15.68 17.26
N GLY A 290 -23.75 -14.61 16.71
CA GLY A 290 -24.39 -13.70 15.75
C GLY A 290 -23.95 -13.88 14.30
N THR A 291 -23.58 -15.10 13.88
CA THR A 291 -23.15 -15.36 12.49
C THR A 291 -24.31 -15.41 11.50
N GLY A 292 -25.49 -15.87 11.95
CA GLY A 292 -26.62 -16.19 11.09
C GLY A 292 -26.48 -17.50 10.32
N PHE A 293 -25.41 -18.28 10.56
CA PHE A 293 -25.23 -19.60 9.98
C PHE A 293 -26.14 -20.62 10.66
N THR A 294 -26.61 -21.62 9.90
CA THR A 294 -27.52 -22.67 10.40
C THR A 294 -26.84 -24.02 10.60
N ASP A 295 -25.72 -24.24 9.92
CA ASP A 295 -24.98 -25.50 9.90
C ASP A 295 -23.54 -25.22 9.46
N GLN A 296 -22.56 -25.97 9.96
CA GLN A 296 -21.13 -25.79 9.62
C GLN A 296 -20.39 -27.12 9.50
N VAL A 297 -19.51 -27.17 8.51
CA VAL A 297 -18.50 -28.22 8.34
C VAL A 297 -17.12 -27.58 8.19
N TYR A 298 -16.08 -28.27 8.61
CA TYR A 298 -14.71 -27.81 8.43
C TYR A 298 -13.78 -28.97 8.11
N GLU A 299 -12.68 -28.66 7.43
CA GLU A 299 -11.62 -29.61 7.14
C GLU A 299 -10.26 -28.97 7.44
N LEU A 300 -9.46 -29.68 8.22
CA LEU A 300 -8.03 -29.45 8.34
C LEU A 300 -7.31 -30.36 7.34
N SER A 301 -6.77 -29.76 6.28
CA SER A 301 -6.11 -30.48 5.21
C SER A 301 -4.61 -30.20 5.18
N PRO A 302 -3.75 -31.20 4.90
CA PRO A 302 -2.32 -30.95 4.65
C PRO A 302 -2.08 -30.20 3.33
N HIS A 303 -3.10 -30.07 2.47
CA HIS A 303 -3.02 -29.34 1.21
C HIS A 303 -3.73 -27.98 1.33
N PHE A 304 -3.14 -26.97 0.70
CA PHE A 304 -3.72 -25.63 0.68
C PHE A 304 -4.96 -25.59 -0.22
N LEU A 305 -6.14 -25.52 0.40
CA LEU A 305 -7.47 -25.64 -0.21
C LEU A 305 -7.68 -26.96 -0.95
N HIS A 306 -8.09 -27.99 -0.20
CA HIS A 306 -8.42 -29.31 -0.72
C HIS A 306 -9.63 -29.26 -1.67
N LYS A 307 -9.37 -29.38 -2.97
CA LYS A 307 -10.36 -29.16 -4.01
C LYS A 307 -11.55 -30.12 -3.94
N ASP A 308 -11.29 -31.42 -3.81
CA ASP A 308 -12.32 -32.44 -3.90
C ASP A 308 -13.31 -32.34 -2.73
N TRP A 309 -12.80 -32.12 -1.52
CA TRP A 309 -13.65 -31.87 -0.35
C TRP A 309 -14.51 -30.61 -0.50
N ILE A 310 -13.93 -29.50 -0.97
CA ILE A 310 -14.69 -28.25 -1.21
C ILE A 310 -15.81 -28.47 -2.23
N MET A 311 -15.54 -29.20 -3.33
CA MET A 311 -16.52 -29.49 -4.36
C MET A 311 -17.67 -30.35 -3.81
N GLU A 312 -17.36 -31.38 -3.03
CA GLU A 312 -18.37 -32.22 -2.37
C GLU A 312 -19.26 -31.40 -1.42
N GLN A 313 -18.68 -30.46 -0.66
CA GLN A 313 -19.45 -29.61 0.25
C GLN A 313 -20.31 -28.58 -0.49
N TRP A 314 -19.87 -28.08 -1.66
CA TRP A 314 -20.70 -27.22 -2.51
C TRP A 314 -21.95 -27.97 -3.02
N GLU A 315 -21.84 -29.25 -3.39
CA GLU A 315 -23.00 -30.08 -3.80
C GLU A 315 -24.02 -30.23 -2.66
N LYS A 316 -23.56 -30.16 -1.41
CA LYS A 316 -24.36 -30.20 -0.18
C LYS A 316 -24.87 -28.81 0.25
N ASN A 317 -24.71 -27.79 -0.58
CA ASN A 317 -25.09 -26.39 -0.33
C ASN A 317 -24.36 -25.71 0.84
N PHE A 318 -23.19 -26.22 1.24
CA PHE A 318 -22.30 -25.47 2.11
C PHE A 318 -21.45 -24.51 1.28
N TYR A 319 -21.22 -23.30 1.76
CA TYR A 319 -20.35 -22.32 1.10
C TYR A 319 -19.17 -21.96 2.00
N ILE A 320 -17.98 -21.77 1.42
CA ILE A 320 -16.80 -21.32 2.17
C ILE A 320 -17.14 -19.99 2.85
N SER A 321 -17.01 -20.00 4.17
CA SER A 321 -17.34 -18.89 5.06
C SER A 321 -16.09 -18.31 5.72
N SER A 322 -15.06 -19.13 5.93
CA SER A 322 -13.76 -18.67 6.39
C SER A 322 -12.66 -19.65 5.94
N VAL A 323 -11.47 -19.14 5.68
CA VAL A 323 -10.31 -19.94 5.27
C VAL A 323 -9.05 -19.37 5.92
N ALA A 324 -8.14 -20.26 6.34
CA ALA A 324 -6.80 -19.91 6.80
C ALA A 324 -5.80 -20.94 6.29
N GLY A 325 -4.57 -20.52 6.02
CA GLY A 325 -3.47 -21.41 5.67
C GLY A 325 -2.32 -21.28 6.66
N ALA A 326 -1.68 -22.41 6.96
CA ALA A 326 -0.42 -22.42 7.70
C ALA A 326 0.76 -22.21 6.74
N ASN A 327 1.93 -21.91 7.29
CA ASN A 327 3.14 -21.69 6.50
C ASN A 327 3.65 -22.98 5.84
N ILE A 328 3.41 -24.14 6.47
CA ILE A 328 3.80 -25.47 5.95
C ILE A 328 2.95 -25.97 4.77
N GLY A 329 1.95 -25.22 4.32
CA GLY A 329 1.10 -25.62 3.19
C GLY A 329 -0.26 -26.20 3.58
N SER A 330 -0.49 -26.50 4.87
CA SER A 330 -1.80 -26.96 5.35
C SER A 330 -2.82 -25.82 5.36
N SER A 331 -4.11 -26.17 5.37
CA SER A 331 -5.20 -25.21 5.48
C SER A 331 -6.33 -25.71 6.34
N LEU A 332 -6.98 -24.76 6.98
CA LEU A 332 -8.27 -24.94 7.62
C LEU A 332 -9.32 -24.23 6.77
N VAL A 333 -10.33 -24.98 6.32
CA VAL A 333 -11.45 -24.44 5.53
C VAL A 333 -12.74 -24.67 6.32
N VAL A 334 -13.54 -23.61 6.49
CA VAL A 334 -14.85 -23.68 7.15
C VAL A 334 -15.93 -23.32 6.14
N MET A 335 -16.88 -24.22 5.94
CA MET A 335 -18.02 -24.03 5.05
C MET A 335 -19.33 -24.05 5.85
N SER A 336 -20.24 -23.13 5.54
CA SER A 336 -21.46 -22.89 6.31
C SER A 336 -22.72 -22.91 5.44
N LYS A 337 -23.85 -23.31 6.02
CA LYS A 337 -25.20 -23.04 5.51
C LYS A 337 -25.81 -21.80 6.18
N GLY A 338 -26.89 -21.28 5.62
CA GLY A 338 -27.51 -20.03 6.08
C GLY A 338 -26.81 -18.77 5.58
N THR A 339 -25.77 -18.92 4.74
CA THR A 339 -25.15 -17.79 4.05
C THR A 339 -26.12 -17.23 3.00
N PRO A 340 -26.03 -15.93 2.65
CA PRO A 340 -26.80 -15.38 1.54
C PRO A 340 -26.24 -15.79 0.17
N TYR A 341 -25.14 -16.55 0.11
CA TYR A 341 -24.45 -16.85 -1.13
C TYR A 341 -25.24 -17.80 -2.03
N THR A 342 -25.16 -17.56 -3.35
CA THR A 342 -25.84 -18.41 -4.35
C THR A 342 -24.86 -19.15 -5.25
N GLN A 343 -23.71 -18.54 -5.54
CA GLN A 343 -22.62 -19.15 -6.31
C GLN A 343 -21.29 -18.72 -5.70
N GLN A 344 -20.31 -19.61 -5.70
CA GLN A 344 -18.97 -19.33 -5.18
C GLN A 344 -17.90 -19.80 -6.16
N SER A 345 -16.78 -19.11 -6.17
CA SER A 345 -15.58 -19.46 -6.92
C SER A 345 -14.36 -19.07 -6.10
N TYR A 346 -13.30 -19.87 -6.15
CA TYR A 346 -12.04 -19.51 -5.51
C TYR A 346 -10.87 -19.63 -6.48
N LYS A 347 -9.78 -18.94 -6.16
CA LYS A 347 -8.52 -19.01 -6.89
C LYS A 347 -7.34 -19.07 -5.93
N VAL A 348 -6.42 -20.00 -6.19
CA VAL A 348 -5.09 -20.05 -5.56
C VAL A 348 -4.06 -19.51 -6.55
N SER A 349 -3.12 -18.69 -6.09
CA SER A 349 -2.07 -18.10 -6.93
C SER A 349 -0.82 -17.72 -6.13
N ASP A 350 0.36 -17.77 -6.74
CA ASP A 350 1.63 -17.36 -6.11
C ASP A 350 1.77 -15.83 -5.96
N SER A 351 0.84 -15.06 -6.51
CA SER A 351 0.77 -13.60 -6.38
C SER A 351 -0.67 -13.16 -6.19
N PHE A 352 -0.88 -11.96 -5.64
CA PHE A 352 -2.23 -11.44 -5.40
C PHE A 352 -3.01 -11.33 -6.74
N PRO A 353 -4.09 -12.11 -6.95
CA PRO A 353 -4.66 -12.32 -8.28
C PRO A 353 -5.65 -11.21 -8.69
N PHE A 354 -5.25 -9.94 -8.62
CA PHE A 354 -6.14 -8.79 -8.85
C PHE A 354 -6.86 -8.81 -10.21
N LYS A 355 -6.17 -9.19 -11.29
CA LYS A 355 -6.81 -9.31 -12.63
C LYS A 355 -8.01 -10.26 -12.62
N TRP A 356 -7.92 -11.37 -11.88
CA TRP A 356 -9.02 -12.32 -11.74
C TRP A 356 -10.15 -11.76 -10.86
N ILE A 357 -9.80 -11.10 -9.75
CA ILE A 357 -10.76 -10.42 -8.88
C ILE A 357 -11.55 -9.36 -9.68
N ASN A 358 -10.87 -8.51 -10.43
CA ASN A 358 -11.49 -7.46 -11.24
C ASN A 358 -12.42 -8.04 -12.32
N LYS A 359 -12.03 -9.16 -12.96
CA LYS A 359 -12.93 -9.89 -13.88
C LYS A 359 -14.17 -10.40 -13.14
N LYS A 360 -14.01 -10.97 -11.96
CA LYS A 360 -15.09 -11.54 -11.14
C LYS A 360 -16.04 -10.48 -10.58
N TRP A 361 -15.55 -9.29 -10.20
CA TRP A 361 -16.39 -8.15 -9.84
C TRP A 361 -17.36 -7.77 -10.97
N LYS A 362 -16.89 -7.74 -12.22
CA LYS A 362 -17.74 -7.49 -13.40
C LYS A 362 -18.79 -8.59 -13.64
N GLU A 363 -18.51 -9.80 -13.17
CA GLU A 363 -19.45 -10.94 -13.21
C GLU A 363 -20.42 -10.97 -12.00
N GLY A 364 -20.38 -9.96 -11.13
CA GLY A 364 -21.26 -9.85 -9.95
C GLY A 364 -20.82 -10.69 -8.74
N PHE A 365 -19.60 -11.21 -8.74
CA PHE A 365 -19.00 -11.87 -7.58
C PHE A 365 -18.26 -10.85 -6.74
N TYR A 366 -18.25 -11.04 -5.41
CA TYR A 366 -17.52 -10.21 -4.46
C TYR A 366 -16.61 -11.07 -3.61
N VAL A 367 -15.44 -10.57 -3.23
CA VAL A 367 -14.54 -11.27 -2.31
C VAL A 367 -15.21 -11.41 -0.94
N THR A 368 -15.27 -12.62 -0.42
CA THR A 368 -15.94 -12.96 0.84
C THR A 368 -15.00 -13.57 1.86
N SER A 369 -13.90 -14.20 1.43
CA SER A 369 -12.84 -14.67 2.31
C SER A 369 -11.51 -14.67 1.58
N MET A 370 -10.42 -14.49 2.33
CA MET A 370 -9.06 -14.57 1.82
C MET A 370 -8.18 -15.32 2.80
N ALA A 371 -7.18 -16.03 2.28
CA ALA A 371 -6.16 -16.67 3.08
C ALA A 371 -4.82 -16.67 2.35
N THR A 372 -3.77 -16.97 3.10
CA THR A 372 -2.42 -17.16 2.57
C THR A 372 -1.83 -18.44 3.14
N SER A 373 -0.89 -19.03 2.42
CA SER A 373 -0.04 -20.13 2.89
C SER A 373 1.34 -19.96 2.25
N GLY A 374 2.32 -19.58 3.07
CA GLY A 374 3.62 -19.10 2.57
C GLY A 374 3.43 -17.85 1.69
N SER A 375 3.84 -17.94 0.43
CA SER A 375 3.65 -16.87 -0.57
C SER A 375 2.35 -16.97 -1.36
N ARG A 376 1.62 -18.10 -1.26
CA ARG A 376 0.41 -18.34 -2.04
C ARG A 376 -0.78 -17.62 -1.43
N TRP A 377 -1.61 -17.06 -2.29
CA TRP A 377 -2.87 -16.40 -1.98
C TRP A 377 -4.03 -17.32 -2.35
N ALA A 378 -5.04 -17.39 -1.49
CA ALA A 378 -6.33 -17.96 -1.79
C ALA A 378 -7.40 -16.88 -1.67
N ILE A 379 -8.14 -16.64 -2.74
CA ILE A 379 -9.23 -15.67 -2.79
C ILE A 379 -10.53 -16.40 -3.06
N VAL A 380 -11.51 -16.23 -2.18
CA VAL A 380 -12.86 -16.79 -2.32
C VAL A 380 -13.81 -15.64 -2.66
N MET A 381 -14.61 -15.83 -3.70
CA MET A 381 -15.60 -14.85 -4.14
C MET A 381 -16.98 -15.48 -4.27
N SER A 382 -18.00 -14.78 -3.80
CA SER A 382 -19.39 -15.25 -3.80
C SER A 382 -20.32 -14.26 -4.49
N ARG A 383 -21.37 -14.77 -5.16
CA ARG A 383 -22.54 -13.98 -5.58
C ARG A 383 -23.50 -13.80 -4.41
N ASN A 384 -24.28 -12.72 -4.46
CA ASN A 384 -25.23 -12.33 -3.41
C ASN A 384 -24.58 -12.12 -2.03
N ALA A 385 -23.34 -11.63 -2.00
CA ALA A 385 -22.59 -11.37 -0.78
C ALA A 385 -23.08 -10.15 0.03
N GLY A 386 -24.12 -9.45 -0.43
CA GLY A 386 -24.66 -8.28 0.26
C GLY A 386 -23.90 -6.97 0.04
N PHE A 387 -23.02 -6.90 -0.96
CA PHE A 387 -22.24 -5.69 -1.29
C PHE A 387 -22.72 -5.03 -2.59
N THR A 388 -22.50 -3.71 -2.69
CA THR A 388 -22.70 -2.92 -3.92
C THR A 388 -21.40 -2.62 -4.63
N ASP A 389 -20.30 -2.51 -3.88
CA ASP A 389 -18.99 -2.17 -4.41
C ASP A 389 -17.88 -2.74 -3.52
N GLN A 390 -16.71 -2.94 -4.12
CA GLN A 390 -15.52 -3.45 -3.45
C GLN A 390 -14.22 -2.86 -4.02
N VAL A 391 -13.28 -2.59 -3.12
CA VAL A 391 -11.95 -2.09 -3.44
C VAL A 391 -10.90 -2.89 -2.69
N VAL A 392 -9.66 -2.80 -3.14
CA VAL A 392 -8.50 -3.44 -2.50
C VAL A 392 -7.53 -2.40 -1.99
N GLU A 393 -6.95 -2.65 -0.81
CA GLU A 393 -5.73 -2.02 -0.33
C GLU A 393 -4.64 -3.09 -0.21
N LEU A 394 -3.67 -3.07 -1.12
CA LEU A 394 -2.51 -3.97 -1.14
C LEU A 394 -1.24 -3.17 -0.84
N ASP A 395 -0.46 -3.58 0.15
CA ASP A 395 0.78 -2.89 0.51
C ASP A 395 1.79 -3.90 1.10
N PHE A 396 3.07 -3.55 1.07
CA PHE A 396 4.12 -4.28 1.80
C PHE A 396 4.04 -4.03 3.32
N LEU A 397 3.32 -2.97 3.71
CA LEU A 397 3.02 -2.56 5.08
C LEU A 397 1.51 -2.63 5.33
N TYR A 398 1.08 -2.20 6.53
CA TYR A 398 -0.34 -1.94 6.76
C TYR A 398 -0.80 -0.66 6.02
N PRO A 399 -1.80 -0.71 5.12
CA PRO A 399 -2.18 0.40 4.25
C PRO A 399 -3.08 1.44 4.95
N SER A 400 -2.57 2.09 6.00
CA SER A 400 -3.36 3.01 6.83
C SER A 400 -3.96 4.20 6.08
N GLU A 401 -3.22 4.81 5.15
CA GLU A 401 -3.71 5.95 4.36
C GLU A 401 -4.94 5.56 3.51
N GLY A 402 -4.85 4.41 2.83
CA GLY A 402 -5.94 3.88 2.02
C GLY A 402 -7.17 3.54 2.87
N VAL A 403 -6.97 2.80 3.96
CA VAL A 403 -8.06 2.40 4.88
C VAL A 403 -8.87 3.60 5.37
N HIS A 404 -8.22 4.65 5.86
CA HIS A 404 -8.93 5.83 6.37
C HIS A 404 -9.71 6.55 5.26
N ARG A 405 -9.10 6.78 4.09
CA ARG A 405 -9.81 7.40 2.95
C ARG A 405 -11.02 6.58 2.51
N ARG A 406 -10.94 5.25 2.53
CA ARG A 406 -12.05 4.38 2.17
C ARG A 406 -13.15 4.39 3.24
N TRP A 407 -12.80 4.44 4.53
CA TRP A 407 -13.77 4.59 5.62
C TRP A 407 -14.60 5.87 5.51
N ASP A 408 -13.96 6.99 5.19
CA ASP A 408 -14.63 8.29 4.95
C ASP A 408 -15.62 8.23 3.78
N ASN A 409 -15.41 7.30 2.84
CA ASN A 409 -16.27 7.05 1.68
C ASN A 409 -17.27 5.90 1.89
N GLY A 410 -17.49 5.46 3.13
CA GLY A 410 -18.51 4.46 3.47
C GLY A 410 -18.13 2.99 3.24
N TYR A 411 -16.88 2.72 2.85
CA TYR A 411 -16.38 1.35 2.76
C TYR A 411 -16.00 0.82 4.15
N ARG A 412 -16.04 -0.50 4.33
CA ARG A 412 -15.55 -1.18 5.55
C ARG A 412 -14.73 -2.40 5.17
N ILE A 413 -13.69 -2.71 5.94
CA ILE A 413 -12.88 -3.91 5.75
C ILE A 413 -13.75 -5.14 5.98
N THR A 414 -13.81 -6.04 5.00
CA THR A 414 -14.64 -7.26 5.05
C THR A 414 -13.85 -8.54 4.83
N ALA A 415 -12.67 -8.46 4.23
CA ALA A 415 -11.75 -9.60 4.14
C ALA A 415 -10.31 -9.10 4.24
N MET A 416 -9.43 -9.91 4.83
CA MET A 416 -8.02 -9.59 4.97
C MET A 416 -7.19 -10.85 4.93
N ALA A 417 -6.00 -10.75 4.33
CA ALA A 417 -4.99 -11.78 4.39
C ALA A 417 -3.61 -11.13 4.22
N ALA A 418 -2.57 -11.77 4.74
CA ALA A 418 -1.23 -11.23 4.65
C ALA A 418 -0.23 -12.37 4.43
N THR A 419 0.78 -12.10 3.60
CA THR A 419 1.99 -12.92 3.52
C THR A 419 3.08 -12.27 4.38
N MET A 420 4.27 -12.85 4.35
CA MET A 420 5.48 -12.21 4.92
C MET A 420 5.91 -10.96 4.15
N ASP A 421 5.38 -10.75 2.94
CA ASP A 421 5.78 -9.65 2.07
C ASP A 421 4.71 -8.58 1.91
N GLN A 422 3.43 -8.95 1.85
CA GLN A 422 2.33 -8.03 1.57
C GLN A 422 1.12 -8.30 2.44
N SER A 423 0.41 -7.25 2.82
CA SER A 423 -0.93 -7.32 3.38
C SER A 423 -1.95 -6.85 2.34
N ALA A 424 -3.08 -7.56 2.25
CA ALA A 424 -4.20 -7.21 1.39
C ALA A 424 -5.48 -7.09 2.23
N LEU A 425 -6.14 -5.95 2.11
CA LEU A 425 -7.45 -5.70 2.68
C LEU A 425 -8.46 -5.50 1.56
N ILE A 426 -9.58 -6.20 1.61
CA ILE A 426 -10.75 -5.89 0.79
C ILE A 426 -11.69 -5.05 1.64
N LEU A 427 -12.09 -3.91 1.09
CA LEU A 427 -13.09 -3.06 1.68
C LEU A 427 -14.33 -3.04 0.79
N SER A 428 -15.50 -3.17 1.42
CA SER A 428 -16.79 -3.28 0.73
C SER A 428 -17.75 -2.21 1.19
N MET A 429 -18.62 -1.76 0.27
CA MET A 429 -19.83 -1.02 0.60
C MET A 429 -21.01 -1.99 0.75
N PRO A 430 -21.66 -2.06 1.92
CA PRO A 430 -22.81 -2.94 2.13
C PRO A 430 -24.06 -2.39 1.42
N ARG A 431 -24.88 -3.30 0.85
CA ARG A 431 -26.17 -2.97 0.20
C ARG A 431 -27.16 -2.34 1.16
N ARG A 432 -27.13 -2.74 2.43
CA ARG A 432 -27.93 -2.16 3.51
C ARG A 432 -26.97 -1.53 4.49
N ARG A 433 -27.07 -0.21 4.68
CA ARG A 433 -26.25 0.49 5.67
C ARG A 433 -26.59 -0.05 7.06
N PRO A 434 -25.60 -0.56 7.81
CA PRO A 434 -25.78 -0.95 9.20
C PRO A 434 -26.26 0.25 10.03
N ARG A 435 -26.99 -0.01 11.12
CA ARG A 435 -27.41 1.06 12.06
C ARG A 435 -26.23 1.69 12.81
N ASP A 436 -25.18 0.92 13.04
CA ASP A 436 -23.92 1.36 13.64
C ASP A 436 -22.77 0.97 12.71
N GLU A 437 -21.98 1.95 12.31
CA GLU A 437 -20.96 1.81 11.28
C GLU A 437 -19.54 1.82 11.86
N THR A 438 -19.40 1.77 13.19
CA THR A 438 -18.08 1.84 13.84
C THR A 438 -17.27 0.58 13.55
N GLN A 439 -16.13 0.77 12.88
CA GLN A 439 -15.13 -0.26 12.64
C GLN A 439 -13.77 0.27 13.12
N GLU A 440 -13.03 -0.58 13.82
CA GLU A 440 -11.69 -0.26 14.31
C GLU A 440 -10.69 -1.32 13.85
N THR A 441 -9.45 -0.89 13.67
CA THR A 441 -8.33 -1.79 13.37
C THR A 441 -7.26 -1.67 14.44
N LEU A 442 -6.70 -2.80 14.85
CA LEU A 442 -5.59 -2.85 15.79
C LEU A 442 -4.45 -3.70 15.23
N ARG A 443 -3.22 -3.25 15.44
CA ARG A 443 -2.00 -4.00 15.15
C ARG A 443 -1.26 -4.34 16.43
N THR A 444 -0.97 -5.61 16.67
CA THR A 444 -0.25 -6.07 17.87
C THR A 444 0.77 -7.15 17.53
N SER A 445 1.91 -7.15 18.22
CA SER A 445 2.92 -8.20 18.07
C SER A 445 2.44 -9.56 18.57
N GLN A 446 1.64 -9.58 19.64
CA GLN A 446 0.99 -10.77 20.19
C GLN A 446 -0.51 -10.78 19.86
N PHE A 447 -1.15 -11.94 20.02
CA PHE A 447 -2.61 -12.03 19.86
C PHE A 447 -3.30 -11.04 20.84
N PRO A 448 -4.29 -10.26 20.41
CA PRO A 448 -4.78 -9.09 21.15
C PRO A 448 -5.77 -9.42 22.29
N SER A 449 -5.50 -10.46 23.10
CA SER A 449 -6.44 -10.99 24.12
C SER A 449 -6.98 -9.94 25.11
N ALA A 450 -6.11 -9.07 25.63
CA ALA A 450 -6.51 -8.00 26.54
C ALA A 450 -7.41 -6.96 25.86
N HIS A 451 -7.11 -6.61 24.61
CA HIS A 451 -7.89 -5.64 23.85
C HIS A 451 -9.25 -6.20 23.47
N VAL A 452 -9.35 -7.48 23.10
CA VAL A 452 -10.64 -8.12 22.78
C VAL A 452 -11.63 -7.96 23.93
N LYS A 453 -11.19 -8.14 25.18
CA LYS A 453 -12.04 -7.97 26.37
C LYS A 453 -12.47 -6.51 26.58
N ASP A 454 -11.58 -5.54 26.38
CA ASP A 454 -11.93 -4.10 26.42
C ASP A 454 -12.94 -3.74 25.32
N LYS A 455 -12.78 -4.31 24.12
CA LYS A 455 -13.68 -4.08 22.98
C LYS A 455 -15.07 -4.66 23.20
N TRP A 456 -15.18 -5.85 23.80
CA TRP A 456 -16.47 -6.42 24.16
C TRP A 456 -17.28 -5.53 25.10
N ALA A 457 -16.63 -4.85 26.06
CA ALA A 457 -17.30 -3.90 26.96
C ALA A 457 -17.90 -2.68 26.22
N LYS A 458 -17.47 -2.43 24.98
CA LYS A 458 -17.93 -1.35 24.10
C LYS A 458 -18.80 -1.87 22.94
N ASN A 459 -19.27 -3.12 23.00
CA ASN A 459 -20.00 -3.81 21.92
C ASN A 459 -19.22 -3.88 20.59
N LEU A 460 -17.89 -3.85 20.65
CA LEU A 460 -16.99 -4.05 19.52
C LEU A 460 -16.50 -5.50 19.54
N TYR A 461 -16.77 -6.23 18.47
CA TYR A 461 -16.47 -7.66 18.35
C TYR A 461 -15.48 -7.92 17.21
N LEU A 462 -14.62 -8.92 17.38
CA LEU A 462 -13.70 -9.33 16.32
C LEU A 462 -14.51 -9.75 15.08
N ALA A 463 -14.28 -9.07 13.97
CA ALA A 463 -14.90 -9.35 12.68
C ALA A 463 -13.96 -10.07 11.71
N GLY A 464 -12.65 -9.91 11.90
CA GLY A 464 -11.63 -10.58 11.11
C GLY A 464 -10.26 -10.41 11.71
N ILE A 465 -9.38 -11.37 11.45
CA ILE A 465 -8.01 -11.33 11.94
C ILE A 465 -7.06 -11.99 10.93
N CYS A 466 -5.89 -11.40 10.71
CA CYS A 466 -4.79 -12.03 9.99
C CYS A 466 -3.44 -11.73 10.64
N TYR A 467 -2.43 -12.51 10.30
CA TYR A 467 -1.06 -12.33 10.75
C TYR A 467 -0.12 -12.16 9.56
N GLY A 468 0.74 -11.16 9.58
CA GLY A 468 1.70 -10.94 8.52
C GLY A 468 2.51 -9.67 8.72
N ARG A 469 3.32 -9.31 7.72
CA ARG A 469 4.17 -8.12 7.80
C ARG A 469 3.34 -6.84 7.73
N THR A 470 3.58 -5.93 8.67
CA THR A 470 2.81 -4.68 8.79
C THR A 470 3.67 -3.43 9.00
N VAL A 471 4.98 -3.61 9.19
CA VAL A 471 5.97 -2.56 9.43
C VAL A 471 7.18 -2.77 8.52
N ALA A 472 7.75 -1.65 8.06
CA ALA A 472 8.84 -1.58 7.10
C ALA A 472 10.13 -2.13 7.68
#